data_AF-A0A4Q3F869-F1
#
_entry.id   AF-A0A4Q3F869-F1
#
_cell.length_a   1.000
_cell.length_b   1.000
_cell.length_c   1.000
_cell.angle_alpha   90.00
_cell.angle_beta   90.00
_cell.angle_gamma   90.00
#
_symmetry.space_group_name_H-M   'P 1'
#
loop_
_entity.id
_entity.type
_entity.pdbx_description
1 polymer ?
#
loop_
_entity_poly.entity_id
_entity_poly.type
_entity_poly.pdbx_seq_one_letter_code
_entity_poly.pdbx_strand_id
1 'polypeptide(L)' 'MADVRLSINQDFMDDLSSKTGINKPADLTKDALTFYSWVISEVKKGRVLVTVDENGENPRKVVTETLKRAKLIS' A
#
# COMPACT_ATOMS: atom_id res chain seq x y z
N MET A 1 9.31 -15.38 -13.23
CA MET A 1 8.12 -14.52 -13.12
C MET A 1 7.04 -15.39 -12.49
N ALA A 2 6.36 -14.91 -11.47
CA ALA A 2 5.25 -15.65 -10.85
C ALA A 2 3.95 -14.92 -11.20
N ASP A 3 2.97 -15.65 -11.72
CA ASP A 3 1.66 -15.11 -12.05
C ASP A 3 0.70 -15.36 -10.90
N VAL A 4 0.05 -14.29 -10.43
CA VAL A 4 -0.96 -14.36 -9.37
C VAL A 4 -2.28 -13.86 -9.96
N ARG A 5 -3.33 -14.66 -9.84
CA ARG A 5 -4.70 -14.26 -10.18
C ARG A 5 -5.42 -13.79 -8.92
N LEU A 6 -5.86 -12.54 -8.92
CA LEU A 6 -6.62 -11.94 -7.83
C LEU A 6 -8.04 -11.66 -8.33
N SER A 7 -9.03 -12.11 -7.58
CA SER A 7 -10.41 -11.69 -7.78
C SER A 7 -10.66 -10.44 -6.93
N ILE A 8 -10.83 -9.30 -7.59
CA ILE A 8 -11.07 -8.00 -6.96
C ILE A 8 -12.41 -7.48 -7.50
N ASN A 9 -13.20 -6.81 -6.65
CA ASN A 9 -14.43 -6.17 -7.07
C ASN A 9 -14.14 -5.12 -8.16
N GLN A 10 -14.87 -5.16 -9.27
CA GLN A 10 -14.69 -4.23 -10.38
C GLN A 10 -14.96 -2.78 -9.98
N ASP A 11 -16.00 -2.52 -9.18
CA ASP A 11 -16.35 -1.16 -8.73
C ASP A 11 -15.22 -0.52 -7.93
N PHE A 12 -14.49 -1.34 -7.16
CA PHE A 12 -13.30 -0.89 -6.43
C PHE A 12 -12.15 -0.53 -7.38
N MET A 13 -11.94 -1.33 -8.43
CA MET A 13 -10.93 -1.03 -9.44
C MET A 13 -11.27 0.21 -10.24
N ASP A 14 -12.54 0.41 -10.57
CA ASP A 14 -13.03 1.59 -11.30
C ASP A 14 -12.87 2.86 -10.46
N ASP A 15 -13.18 2.81 -9.16
CA ASP A 15 -12.94 3.90 -8.22
C ASP A 15 -11.43 4.26 -8.12
N LEU A 16 -10.55 3.26 -8.04
CA LEU A 16 -9.10 3.49 -8.05
C LEU A 16 -8.62 4.11 -9.37
N SER A 17 -9.11 3.62 -10.50
CA SER A 17 -8.80 4.18 -11.81
C SER A 17 -9.24 5.64 -11.90
N SER A 18 -10.45 5.96 -11.42
CA SER A 18 -10.94 7.35 -11.40
C SER A 18 -10.09 8.27 -10.52
N LYS A 19 -9.59 7.79 -9.37
CA LYS A 19 -8.79 8.58 -8.43
C LYS A 19 -7.34 8.79 -8.88
N THR A 20 -6.80 7.85 -9.66
CA THR A 20 -5.38 7.84 -10.04
C THR A 20 -5.12 8.19 -11.51
N GLY A 21 -6.14 8.09 -12.37
CA GLY A 21 -6.00 8.17 -13.82
C GLY A 21 -5.38 6.92 -14.47
N ILE A 22 -5.10 5.87 -13.71
CA ILE A 22 -4.48 4.63 -14.21
C ILE A 22 -5.58 3.63 -14.59
N ASN A 23 -5.69 3.32 -15.88
CA ASN A 23 -6.76 2.48 -16.41
C ASN A 23 -6.39 0.98 -16.52
N LYS A 24 -5.13 0.61 -16.21
CA LYS A 24 -4.65 -0.77 -16.30
C LYS A 24 -4.57 -1.38 -14.89
N PRO A 25 -5.38 -2.41 -14.57
CA PRO A 25 -5.33 -3.10 -13.29
C PRO A 25 -3.94 -3.62 -12.89
N ALA A 26 -3.16 -4.08 -13.87
CA ALA A 26 -1.80 -4.56 -13.64
C ALA A 26 -0.86 -3.45 -13.15
N ASP A 27 -1.00 -2.23 -13.67
CA ASP A 27 -0.18 -1.09 -13.27
C ASP A 27 -0.57 -0.63 -11.86
N LEU A 28 -1.88 -0.52 -11.57
CA LEU A 28 -2.39 -0.25 -10.21
C LEU A 28 -1.87 -1.29 -9.19
N THR A 29 -1.92 -2.57 -9.57
CA THR A 29 -1.46 -3.67 -8.70
C THR A 29 0.05 -3.60 -8.49
N LYS A 30 0.82 -3.30 -9.55
CA LYS A 30 2.28 -3.15 -9.46
C LYS A 30 2.66 -2.00 -8.52
N ASP A 31 1.99 -0.85 -8.63
CA ASP A 31 2.25 0.31 -7.77
C ASP A 31 1.89 0.01 -6.32
N ALA A 32 0.73 -0.60 -6.07
CA ALA A 32 0.31 -1.02 -4.74
C ALA A 32 1.30 -2.00 -4.10
N LEU A 33 1.77 -3.02 -4.84
CA LEU A 33 2.74 -4.00 -4.34
C LEU A 33 4.12 -3.38 -4.13
N THR A 34 4.53 -2.45 -4.98
CA THR A 34 5.80 -1.72 -4.83
C THR A 34 5.79 -0.88 -3.56
N PHE A 35 4.72 -0.10 -3.36
CA PHE A 35 4.52 0.68 -2.14
C PHE A 35 4.52 -0.24 -0.92
N TYR A 36 3.76 -1.33 -0.96
CA TYR A 36 3.66 -2.28 0.14
C TYR A 36 5.01 -2.90 0.53
N SER A 37 5.81 -3.29 -0.45
CA SER A 37 7.18 -3.80 -0.24
C SER A 37 8.09 -2.77 0.43
N TRP A 38 8.02 -1.52 -0.04
CA TRP A 38 8.75 -0.41 0.57
C TRP A 38 8.34 -0.19 2.03
N VAL A 39 7.03 -0.10 2.32
CA VAL A 39 6.56 0.11 3.71
C VAL A 39 7.02 -1.02 4.63
N ILE A 40 6.95 -2.28 4.19
CA ILE A 40 7.46 -3.43 4.96
C ILE A 40 8.95 -3.25 5.27
N SER A 41 9.75 -2.85 4.27
CA SER A 41 11.19 -2.64 4.43
C SER A 41 11.51 -1.54 5.44
N GLU A 42 10.75 -0.44 5.44
CA GLU A 42 10.91 0.65 6.40
C GLU A 42 10.53 0.22 7.82
N VAL A 43 9.42 -0.51 7.95
CA VAL A 43 8.95 -1.03 9.23
C VAL A 43 9.94 -2.03 9.84
N LYS A 44 10.58 -2.89 9.03
CA LYS A 44 11.65 -3.79 9.48
C LYS A 44 12.88 -3.06 10.03
N LYS A 45 13.15 -1.84 9.54
CA LYS A 45 14.21 -0.97 10.08
C LYS A 45 13.80 -0.24 11.36
N GLY A 46 12.67 -0.62 11.98
CA GLY A 46 12.13 0.02 13.18
C GLY A 46 11.35 1.32 12.93
N ARG A 47 11.13 1.73 11.67
CA ARG A 47 10.39 2.96 11.34
C ARG A 47 8.88 2.76 11.45
N VAL A 48 8.15 3.88 11.46
CA VAL A 48 6.69 3.91 11.43
C VAL A 48 6.23 4.73 10.23
N LEU A 49 5.19 4.24 9.54
CA LEU A 49 4.53 5.00 8.49
C LEU A 49 3.45 5.90 9.11
N VAL A 50 3.52 7.19 8.82
CA VAL A 50 2.59 8.21 9.28
C VAL A 50 2.14 9.01 8.07
N THR A 51 0.84 9.26 7.98
CA THR A 51 0.26 10.25 7.06
C THR A 51 -0.02 11.52 7.83
N VAL A 52 0.25 12.66 7.21
CA VAL A 52 -0.06 14.00 7.71
C VAL A 52 -0.88 14.71 6.63
N ASP A 53 -1.56 15.79 6.97
CA ASP A 53 -2.10 16.68 5.94
C ASP A 53 -0.98 17.44 5.19
N GLU A 54 -1.36 18.24 4.20
CA GLU A 54 -0.41 18.97 3.35
C GLU A 54 0.45 19.99 4.13
N ASN A 55 -0.01 20.45 5.30
CA ASN A 55 0.73 21.35 6.17
C ASN A 55 1.67 20.60 7.13
N GLY A 56 1.67 19.27 7.09
CA GLY A 56 2.43 18.44 8.03
C GLY A 56 1.72 18.23 9.37
N GLU A 57 0.46 18.62 9.48
CA GLU A 57 -0.33 18.54 10.70
C GLU A 57 -1.16 17.24 10.74
N ASN A 58 -1.84 17.00 11.86
CA ASN A 58 -2.77 15.87 12.07
C ASN A 58 -2.19 14.47 11.77
N PRO A 59 -1.09 14.07 12.42
CA PRO A 59 -0.44 12.79 12.14
C PRO A 59 -1.35 11.60 12.46
N ARG A 60 -1.55 10.74 11.46
CA ARG A 60 -2.23 9.45 11.57
C ARG A 60 -1.29 8.32 11.23
N LYS A 61 -1.16 7.36 12.15
CA LYS A 61 -0.32 6.19 11.93
C LYS A 61 -1.03 5.19 11.03
N VAL A 62 -0.35 4.72 9.99
CA VAL A 62 -0.84 3.62 9.17
C VAL A 62 -0.64 2.31 9.93
N VAL A 63 -1.74 1.62 10.19
CA VAL A 63 -1.75 0.33 10.91
C VAL A 63 -2.39 -0.75 10.06
N THR A 64 -1.64 -1.82 9.81
CA THR A 64 -2.15 -3.05 9.21
C THR A 64 -1.55 -4.25 9.93
N GLU A 65 -2.24 -5.39 9.91
CA GLU A 65 -1.74 -6.61 10.56
C GLU A 65 -0.40 -7.07 9.96
N THR A 66 -0.20 -6.91 8.66
CA THR A 66 1.06 -7.31 8.05
C THR A 66 2.22 -6.43 8.47
N LEU A 67 2.00 -5.13 8.69
CA LEU A 67 3.05 -4.27 9.25
C LEU A 67 3.36 -4.61 10.70
N LYS A 68 2.35 -5.00 11.51
CA LYS A 68 2.60 -5.51 12.86
C LYS A 68 3.45 -6.78 12.82
N ARG A 69 3.10 -7.72 11.95
CA ARG A 69 3.85 -8.98 11.76
C ARG A 69 5.26 -8.75 11.25
N ALA A 70 5.45 -7.84 10.30
CA ALA A 70 6.75 -7.52 9.73
C ALA A 70 7.77 -7.03 10.77
N LYS A 71 7.30 -6.38 11.85
CA LYS A 71 8.17 -5.98 12.99
C LYS A 71 8.67 -7.16 13.83
N LEU A 72 7.90 -8.24 13.86
CA LEU A 72 8.17 -9.41 14.70
C LEU A 72 9.11 -10.41 14.01
N ILE A 73 9.23 -10.32 12.69
CA ILE A 73 10.10 -11.17 11.86
C ILE A 73 11.38 -10.39 11.58
N SER A 74 12.35 -10.54 12.49
CA SER A 74 13.72 -10.03 12.38
C SER A 74 14.53 -10.82 11.35
#